data_AF-A0A1F2P446-F1
#
_entry.id   AF-A0A1F2P446-F1
#
_cell.length_a   1.000
_cell.length_b   1.000
_cell.length_c   1.000
_cell.angle_alpha   90.00
_cell.angle_beta   90.00
_cell.angle_gamma   90.00
#
_symmetry.space_group_name_H-M   'P 1'
#
loop_
_entity.id
_entity.type
_entity.pdbx_description
1 polymer ?
#
loop_
_entity_poly.entity_id
_entity_poly.type
_entity_poly.pdbx_seq_one_letter_code
_entity_poly.pdbx_strand_id
1 'polypeptide(L)'
;MDLGKLWRFVDDERSSSTLQRLPASVYDEIRRYIHELEGEIRELEGKRRMYLEDELRTARIKVEELFEKRIFKVAGLASSRLKQMPENLLPHEEDLYKDLVERIEALRGRVLGPILRKGEDEKSFIRGDDSIMDNFTIVRVLKDIPVFMGVYNGKSREYSLKKEDIVILPRSHAEGLCKKKVAIEVEIPGGEDDEDAERDQDALPVLQ
;
A
#
# COMPACT_ATOMS: atom_id res chain seq x y z
N MET A 1 -16.68 0.16 17.12
CA MET A 1 -15.30 0.11 16.60
C MET A 1 -14.47 -0.56 17.66
N ASP A 2 -13.55 -1.44 17.29
CA ASP A 2 -12.70 -2.20 18.21
C ASP A 2 -11.35 -2.48 17.53
N LEU A 3 -10.40 -3.04 18.29
CA LEU A 3 -9.07 -3.35 17.77
C LEU A 3 -9.10 -4.34 16.61
N GLY A 4 -10.01 -5.32 16.62
CA GLY A 4 -10.12 -6.32 15.55
C GLY A 4 -10.61 -5.72 14.23
N LYS A 5 -11.62 -4.85 14.30
CA LYS A 5 -12.14 -4.10 13.14
C LYS A 5 -11.09 -3.15 12.57
N LEU A 6 -10.34 -2.45 13.44
CA LEU A 6 -9.24 -1.59 13.00
C LEU A 6 -8.12 -2.39 12.33
N TRP A 7 -7.77 -3.57 12.87
CA TRP A 7 -6.82 -4.50 12.26
C TRP A 7 -7.23 -4.89 10.86
N ARG A 8 -8.50 -5.25 10.68
CA ARG A 8 -9.05 -5.60 9.37
C ARG A 8 -8.93 -4.45 8.37
N PHE A 9 -9.24 -3.22 8.78
CA PHE A 9 -9.05 -2.06 7.90
C PHE A 9 -7.59 -1.87 7.48
N VAL A 10 -6.63 -2.05 8.39
CA VAL A 10 -5.20 -1.96 8.05
C VAL A 10 -4.79 -3.08 7.10
N ASP A 11 -5.25 -4.30 7.35
CA ASP A 11 -4.88 -5.46 6.55
C ASP A 11 -5.47 -5.41 5.13
N ASP A 12 -6.76 -5.07 5.02
CA ASP A 12 -7.45 -4.87 3.74
C ASP A 12 -6.78 -3.73 2.95
N GLU A 13 -6.42 -2.62 3.63
CA GLU A 13 -5.70 -1.50 2.99
C GLU A 13 -4.29 -1.90 2.54
N ARG A 14 -3.61 -2.77 3.30
CA ARG A 14 -2.26 -3.24 2.96
C ARG A 14 -2.27 -4.20 1.78
N SER A 15 -3.24 -5.11 1.73
CA SER A 15 -3.33 -6.17 0.72
C SER A 15 -3.85 -5.66 -0.62
N SER A 16 -4.51 -4.51 -0.64
CA SER A 16 -5.03 -3.90 -1.85
C SER A 16 -4.05 -2.92 -2.49
N SER A 17 -3.91 -2.99 -3.82
CA SER A 17 -3.19 -1.99 -4.61
C SER A 17 -4.00 -0.69 -4.78
N THR A 18 -5.33 -0.74 -4.64
CA THR A 18 -6.24 0.41 -4.79
C THR A 18 -6.74 0.91 -3.43
N LEU A 19 -7.38 2.09 -3.41
CA LEU A 19 -7.99 2.62 -2.19
C LEU A 19 -9.19 1.77 -1.79
N GLN A 20 -9.14 1.24 -0.57
CA GLN A 20 -10.25 0.49 0.00
C GLN A 20 -11.44 1.40 0.30
N ARG A 21 -12.65 0.85 0.15
CA ARG A 21 -13.90 1.54 0.46
C ARG A 21 -14.09 1.59 1.97
N LEU A 22 -13.79 2.74 2.56
CA LEU A 22 -14.01 3.03 3.96
C LEU A 22 -15.19 3.98 4.16
N PRO A 23 -15.99 3.81 5.23
CA PRO A 23 -16.97 4.81 5.62
C PRO A 23 -16.33 6.19 5.83
N ALA A 24 -17.02 7.26 5.40
CA ALA A 24 -16.52 8.64 5.58
C ALA A 24 -16.22 9.00 7.05
N SER A 25 -16.92 8.35 7.99
CA SER A 25 -16.79 8.53 9.44
C SER A 25 -15.76 7.62 10.11
N VAL A 26 -14.93 6.86 9.38
CA VAL A 26 -14.00 5.88 9.98
C VAL A 26 -13.08 6.51 11.02
N TYR A 27 -12.49 7.67 10.73
CA TYR A 27 -11.62 8.36 11.70
C TYR A 27 -12.38 8.91 12.91
N ASP A 28 -13.67 9.23 12.78
CA ASP A 28 -14.51 9.60 13.92
C ASP A 28 -14.84 8.39 14.78
N GLU A 29 -15.08 7.23 14.17
CA GLU A 29 -15.26 5.96 14.88
C GLU A 29 -14.00 5.54 15.64
N ILE A 30 -12.82 5.68 15.01
CA ILE A 30 -11.51 5.45 15.63
C ILE A 30 -11.31 6.39 16.81
N ARG A 31 -11.61 7.68 16.64
CA ARG A 31 -11.45 8.68 17.71
C ARG A 31 -12.30 8.35 18.91
N ARG A 32 -13.58 7.99 18.70
CA ARG A 32 -14.48 7.57 19.79
C ARG A 32 -13.91 6.36 20.53
N TYR A 33 -13.46 5.35 19.79
CA TYR A 33 -12.86 4.15 20.37
C TYR A 33 -11.61 4.44 21.22
N ILE A 34 -10.69 5.27 20.72
CA ILE A 34 -9.50 5.67 21.48
C ILE A 34 -9.88 6.41 22.76
N HIS A 35 -10.86 7.31 22.70
CA HIS A 35 -11.33 8.04 23.89
C HIS A 35 -12.03 7.15 24.91
N GLU A 36 -12.79 6.15 24.46
CA GLU A 36 -13.41 5.14 25.33
C GLU A 36 -12.32 4.36 26.09
N LEU A 37 -11.29 3.86 25.39
CA LEU A 37 -10.15 3.19 26.03
C LEU A 37 -9.43 4.10 27.05
N GLU A 38 -9.16 5.35 26.68
CA GLU A 38 -8.53 6.33 27.58
C GLU A 38 -9.37 6.64 28.82
N GLY A 39 -10.70 6.61 28.69
CA GLY A 39 -11.63 6.77 29.80
C GLY A 39 -11.59 5.57 30.74
N GLU A 40 -11.69 4.36 30.19
CA GLU A 40 -11.67 3.12 30.97
C GLU A 40 -10.35 2.92 31.72
N ILE A 41 -9.21 3.25 31.10
CA ILE A 41 -7.88 3.14 31.71
C ILE A 41 -7.75 3.98 32.98
N ARG A 42 -8.42 5.14 33.06
CA ARG A 42 -8.33 6.03 34.23
C ARG A 42 -9.00 5.45 35.47
N GLU A 43 -10.07 4.69 35.26
CA GLU A 43 -10.90 4.12 36.34
C GLU A 43 -10.40 2.74 36.79
N LEU A 44 -9.42 2.16 36.10
CA LEU A 44 -8.95 0.79 36.31
C LEU A 44 -7.57 0.75 36.97
N GLU A 45 -7.35 -0.29 37.78
CA GLU A 45 -6.04 -0.58 38.39
C GLU A 45 -5.58 -2.02 38.09
N GLY A 46 -4.29 -2.27 38.32
CA GLY A 46 -3.68 -3.60 38.21
C GLY A 46 -3.59 -4.13 36.79
N LYS A 47 -3.70 -5.47 36.64
CA LYS A 47 -3.46 -6.16 35.35
C LYS A 47 -4.42 -5.71 34.25
N ARG A 48 -5.67 -5.38 34.58
CA ARG A 48 -6.68 -4.98 33.60
C ARG A 48 -6.34 -3.65 32.92
N ARG A 49 -5.81 -2.70 33.69
CA ARG A 49 -5.29 -1.43 33.15
C ARG A 49 -4.15 -1.67 32.16
N MET A 50 -3.20 -2.54 32.50
CA MET A 50 -2.06 -2.85 31.65
C MET A 50 -2.49 -3.44 30.29
N TYR A 51 -3.51 -4.30 30.27
CA TYR A 51 -4.05 -4.84 29.01
C TYR A 51 -4.67 -3.74 28.13
N LEU A 52 -5.48 -2.86 28.71
CA LEU A 52 -6.08 -1.75 27.94
C LEU A 52 -5.04 -0.72 27.48
N GLU A 53 -4.00 -0.47 28.27
CA GLU A 53 -2.88 0.39 27.85
C GLU A 53 -2.14 -0.19 26.64
N ASP A 54 -1.98 -1.51 26.58
CA ASP A 54 -1.38 -2.19 25.43
C ASP A 54 -2.29 -2.17 24.19
N GLU A 55 -3.59 -2.37 24.40
CA GLU A 55 -4.61 -2.26 23.35
C GLU A 55 -4.67 -0.82 22.80
N LEU A 56 -4.67 0.20 23.66
CA LEU A 56 -4.63 1.61 23.26
C LEU A 56 -3.36 1.93 22.45
N ARG A 57 -2.20 1.42 22.89
CA ARG A 57 -0.93 1.60 22.17
C ARG A 57 -1.00 0.97 20.79
N THR A 58 -1.44 -0.29 20.71
CA THR A 58 -1.59 -1.01 19.45
C THR A 58 -2.58 -0.32 18.53
N ALA A 59 -3.72 0.12 19.05
CA ALA A 59 -4.72 0.85 18.28
C ALA A 59 -4.12 2.11 17.64
N ARG A 60 -3.38 2.93 18.41
CA ARG A 60 -2.74 4.14 17.88
C ARG A 60 -1.75 3.84 16.74
N ILE A 61 -0.90 2.82 16.91
CA ILE A 61 0.03 2.37 15.86
C ILE A 61 -0.75 1.98 14.59
N LYS A 62 -1.84 1.23 14.73
CA LYS A 62 -2.65 0.76 13.60
C LYS A 62 -3.36 1.91 12.88
N VAL A 63 -3.79 2.95 13.60
CA VAL A 63 -4.37 4.15 12.98
C VAL A 63 -3.33 4.91 12.16
N GLU A 64 -2.11 5.05 12.69
CA GLU A 64 -1.00 5.68 11.95
C GLU A 64 -0.65 4.86 10.70
N GLU A 65 -0.53 3.53 10.82
CA GLU A 65 -0.28 2.65 9.67
C GLU A 65 -1.37 2.79 8.60
N LEU A 66 -2.65 2.81 8.99
CA LEU A 66 -3.76 3.00 8.04
C LEU A 66 -3.64 4.34 7.31
N PHE A 67 -3.40 5.42 8.07
CA PHE A 67 -3.25 6.76 7.52
C PHE A 67 -2.08 6.85 6.54
N GLU A 68 -0.91 6.33 6.91
CA GLU A 68 0.26 6.33 6.05
C GLU A 68 -0.01 5.56 4.75
N LYS A 69 -0.59 4.36 4.82
CA LYS A 69 -0.86 3.58 3.61
C LYS A 69 -1.80 4.30 2.65
N ARG A 70 -2.87 4.89 3.17
CA ARG A 70 -3.82 5.64 2.35
C ARG A 70 -3.19 6.89 1.75
N ILE A 71 -2.41 7.66 2.52
CA ILE A 71 -1.78 8.88 1.99
C ILE A 71 -0.83 8.61 0.83
N PHE A 72 -0.09 7.49 0.89
CA PHE A 72 0.79 7.10 -0.20
C PHE A 72 0.01 6.75 -1.47
N LYS A 73 -1.11 6.03 -1.34
CA LYS A 73 -1.99 5.72 -2.49
C LYS A 73 -2.60 6.98 -3.07
N VAL A 74 -3.13 7.88 -2.24
CA VAL A 74 -3.69 9.17 -2.68
C VAL A 74 -2.65 9.98 -3.44
N ALA A 75 -1.42 10.09 -2.91
CA ALA A 75 -0.34 10.80 -3.59
C ALA A 75 0.11 10.12 -4.89
N GLY A 76 0.12 8.79 -4.94
CA GLY A 76 0.39 7.99 -6.15
C GLY A 76 -0.65 8.25 -7.24
N LEU A 77 -1.93 8.23 -6.86
CA LEU A 77 -3.06 8.54 -7.73
C LEU A 77 -3.05 10.00 -8.21
N ALA A 78 -2.70 10.95 -7.34
CA ALA A 78 -2.60 12.37 -7.72
C ALA A 78 -1.47 12.59 -8.72
N SER A 79 -0.38 11.85 -8.55
CA SER A 79 0.72 11.85 -9.50
C SER A 79 0.32 11.23 -10.82
N SER A 80 -0.69 10.34 -10.87
CA SER A 80 -0.92 9.50 -12.04
C SER A 80 -1.71 10.12 -13.20
N ARG A 81 -2.16 11.37 -13.04
CA ARG A 81 -2.97 12.12 -14.03
C ARG A 81 -4.20 11.37 -14.56
N LEU A 82 -4.94 10.72 -13.67
CA LEU A 82 -6.27 10.22 -14.01
C LEU A 82 -7.17 11.42 -14.37
N LYS A 83 -7.83 11.37 -15.53
CA LYS A 83 -8.82 12.41 -15.92
C LYS A 83 -10.05 12.41 -15.03
N GLN A 84 -10.27 11.31 -14.32
CA GLN A 84 -11.39 11.09 -13.43
C GLN A 84 -10.91 11.04 -11.98
N MET A 85 -11.76 11.51 -11.09
CA MET A 85 -11.52 11.43 -9.66
C MET A 85 -11.44 9.97 -9.22
N PRO A 86 -10.44 9.59 -8.41
CA PRO A 86 -10.37 8.26 -7.85
C PRO A 86 -11.57 7.95 -6.97
N GLU A 87 -12.02 6.70 -7.01
CA GLU A 87 -13.07 6.20 -6.12
C GLU A 87 -12.52 5.97 -4.71
N ASN A 88 -13.40 5.90 -3.71
CA ASN A 88 -13.08 5.55 -2.32
C ASN A 88 -12.15 6.53 -1.56
N LEU A 89 -12.03 7.77 -2.04
CA LEU A 89 -11.43 8.85 -1.27
C LEU A 89 -12.33 9.23 -0.09
N LEU A 90 -11.72 9.43 1.08
CA LEU A 90 -12.36 10.10 2.20
C LEU A 90 -12.41 11.62 1.95
N PRO A 91 -13.33 12.37 2.59
CA PRO A 91 -13.49 13.81 2.30
C PRO A 91 -12.18 14.62 2.41
N HIS A 92 -11.39 14.38 3.45
CA HIS A 92 -10.10 15.05 3.66
C HIS A 92 -9.01 14.59 2.68
N GLU A 93 -9.10 13.36 2.18
CA GLU A 93 -8.18 12.84 1.16
C GLU A 93 -8.52 13.41 -0.22
N GLU A 94 -9.80 13.63 -0.50
CA GLU A 94 -10.27 14.31 -1.70
C GLU A 94 -9.72 15.74 -1.78
N ASP A 95 -9.75 16.49 -0.68
CA ASP A 95 -9.16 17.83 -0.62
C ASP A 95 -7.64 17.78 -0.88
N LEU A 96 -6.93 16.87 -0.22
CA LEU A 96 -5.49 16.68 -0.44
C LEU A 96 -5.18 16.28 -1.89
N TYR A 97 -5.98 15.39 -2.48
CA TYR A 97 -5.80 14.94 -3.86
C TYR A 97 -5.85 16.13 -4.83
N LYS A 98 -6.86 16.99 -4.69
CA LYS A 98 -7.03 18.19 -5.52
C LYS A 98 -5.82 19.12 -5.40
N ASP A 99 -5.38 19.39 -4.16
CA ASP A 99 -4.21 20.23 -3.88
C ASP A 99 -2.93 19.67 -4.50
N LEU A 100 -2.72 18.36 -4.40
CA LEU A 100 -1.55 17.70 -4.98
C LEU A 100 -1.57 17.77 -6.50
N VAL A 101 -2.71 17.47 -7.14
CA VAL A 101 -2.86 17.56 -8.60
C VAL A 101 -2.57 18.98 -9.07
N GLU A 102 -3.16 20.00 -8.44
CA GLU A 102 -2.93 21.40 -8.80
C GLU A 102 -1.44 21.77 -8.70
N ARG A 103 -0.77 21.40 -7.61
CA ARG A 103 0.65 21.68 -7.40
C ARG A 103 1.55 20.95 -8.41
N ILE A 104 1.23 19.70 -8.73
CA ILE A 104 1.99 18.90 -9.70
C ILE A 104 1.85 19.51 -11.10
N GLU A 105 0.64 19.88 -11.51
CA GLU A 105 0.39 20.51 -12.81
C GLU A 105 1.07 21.89 -12.90
N ALA A 106 1.01 22.70 -11.84
CA ALA A 106 1.72 23.98 -11.79
C ALA A 106 3.25 23.81 -11.89
N LEU A 107 3.81 22.83 -11.17
CA LEU A 107 5.23 22.49 -11.25
C LEU A 107 5.61 22.06 -12.67
N ARG A 108 4.80 21.21 -13.29
CA ARG A 108 5.02 20.72 -14.64
C ARG A 108 4.99 21.86 -15.66
N GLY A 109 3.97 22.71 -15.63
CA GLY A 109 3.86 23.86 -16.52
C GLY A 109 5.08 24.79 -16.42
N ARG A 110 5.59 25.00 -15.20
CA ARG A 110 6.78 25.82 -14.96
C ARG A 110 8.08 25.18 -15.47
N VAL A 111 8.28 23.88 -15.24
CA VAL A 111 9.53 23.18 -15.56
C VAL A 111 9.57 22.70 -17.02
N LEU A 112 8.47 22.12 -17.49
CA LEU A 112 8.38 21.52 -18.81
C LEU A 112 7.78 22.47 -19.86
N GLY A 113 6.97 23.45 -19.48
CA GLY A 113 6.37 24.40 -20.43
C GLY A 113 7.38 25.16 -21.31
N PRO A 114 8.58 25.54 -20.82
CA PRO A 114 9.63 26.12 -21.67
C PRO A 114 10.35 25.11 -22.58
N ILE A 115 10.29 23.81 -22.26
CA ILE A 115 11.04 22.73 -22.93
C ILE A 115 10.16 22.06 -24.01
N LEU A 116 8.91 21.77 -23.67
CA LEU A 116 7.95 21.09 -24.53
C LEU A 116 7.23 22.11 -25.40
N ARG A 117 7.08 21.79 -26.69
CA ARG A 117 6.35 22.63 -27.63
C ARG A 117 4.84 22.48 -27.36
N LYS A 118 4.09 23.60 -27.37
CA LYS A 118 2.62 23.60 -27.18
C LYS A 118 1.96 22.49 -28.03
N GLY A 119 1.37 21.50 -27.36
CA GLY A 119 0.72 20.34 -27.99
C GLY A 119 1.26 18.97 -27.56
N GLU A 120 2.41 18.89 -26.87
CA GLU A 120 2.99 17.61 -26.39
C GLU A 120 2.62 17.26 -24.93
N ASP A 121 2.00 18.19 -24.20
CA ASP A 121 1.66 18.02 -22.78
C ASP A 121 0.53 17.02 -22.50
N GLU A 122 -0.32 16.73 -23.48
CA GLU A 122 -1.56 15.97 -23.28
C GLU A 122 -1.38 14.45 -23.09
N LYS A 123 -0.20 13.89 -23.38
CA LYS A 123 -0.02 12.43 -23.48
C LYS A 123 0.84 11.75 -22.42
N SER A 124 1.39 12.49 -21.45
CA SER A 124 2.18 11.85 -20.39
C SER A 124 1.34 11.60 -19.15
N PHE A 125 0.58 10.50 -19.17
CA PHE A 125 0.26 9.79 -17.94
C PHE A 125 1.60 9.51 -17.26
N ILE A 126 1.89 10.20 -16.16
CA ILE A 126 2.77 9.58 -15.19
C ILE A 126 1.93 8.38 -14.76
N ARG A 127 2.22 7.15 -15.16
CA ARG A 127 1.65 6.04 -14.38
C ARG A 127 2.34 6.18 -13.03
N GLY A 128 1.63 6.75 -12.05
CA GLY A 128 1.93 6.48 -10.65
C GLY A 128 1.83 4.96 -10.57
N ASP A 129 3.00 4.33 -10.55
CA ASP A 129 3.08 2.91 -10.60
C ASP A 129 2.63 2.40 -9.24
N ASP A 130 1.43 1.82 -9.18
CA ASP A 130 0.97 1.07 -8.00
C ASP A 130 1.99 -0.02 -7.60
N SER A 131 2.96 -0.33 -8.48
CA SER A 131 4.09 -1.23 -8.24
C SER A 131 5.14 -0.76 -7.22
N ILE A 132 5.05 0.43 -6.60
CA ILE A 132 5.98 0.75 -5.50
C ILE A 132 5.87 -0.29 -4.37
N MET A 133 4.73 -0.99 -4.24
CA MET A 133 4.61 -2.17 -3.38
C MET A 133 4.69 -3.52 -4.12
N ASP A 134 4.32 -3.63 -5.41
CA ASP A 134 4.45 -4.88 -6.19
C ASP A 134 5.88 -5.22 -6.64
N ASN A 135 6.81 -4.27 -6.52
CA ASN A 135 8.22 -4.45 -6.88
C ASN A 135 9.05 -5.08 -5.77
N PHE A 136 8.48 -5.54 -4.65
CA PHE A 136 9.25 -6.12 -3.55
C PHE A 136 8.81 -7.55 -3.23
N THR A 137 9.79 -8.43 -3.09
CA THR A 137 9.61 -9.83 -2.72
C THR A 137 10.41 -10.11 -1.44
N ILE A 138 9.85 -10.95 -0.58
CA ILE A 138 10.57 -11.49 0.58
C ILE A 138 11.33 -12.73 0.14
N VAL A 139 12.62 -12.79 0.43
CA VAL A 139 13.44 -13.97 0.17
C VAL A 139 14.11 -14.47 1.45
N ARG A 140 14.19 -15.79 1.59
CA ARG A 140 15.08 -16.45 2.56
C ARG A 140 16.38 -16.83 1.87
N VAL A 141 17.49 -16.35 2.40
CA VAL A 141 18.84 -16.59 1.89
C VAL A 141 19.31 -17.98 2.34
N LEU A 142 19.72 -18.83 1.40
CA LEU A 142 20.11 -20.22 1.67
C LEU A 142 21.61 -20.41 1.90
N LYS A 143 22.44 -19.42 1.52
CA LYS A 143 23.91 -19.44 1.60
C LYS A 143 24.43 -18.03 1.82
N ASP A 144 25.62 -17.89 2.38
CA ASP A 144 26.27 -16.57 2.50
C ASP A 144 26.50 -15.97 1.11
N ILE A 145 26.03 -14.74 0.92
CA ILE A 145 26.14 -14.01 -0.35
C ILE A 145 27.18 -12.91 -0.17
N PRO A 146 28.20 -12.84 -1.05
CA PRO A 146 29.14 -11.71 -1.05
C PRO A 146 28.40 -10.38 -1.15
N VAL A 147 28.95 -9.33 -0.53
CA VAL A 147 28.34 -7.99 -0.57
C VAL A 147 28.11 -7.59 -2.03
N PHE A 148 26.88 -7.19 -2.34
CA PHE A 148 26.51 -6.76 -3.68
C PHE A 148 25.75 -5.44 -3.64
N MET A 149 25.87 -4.66 -4.71
CA MET A 149 25.10 -3.44 -4.88
C MET A 149 23.77 -3.76 -5.54
N GLY A 150 22.67 -3.35 -4.92
CA GLY A 150 21.36 -3.28 -5.57
C GLY A 150 20.93 -1.84 -5.75
N VAL A 151 20.15 -1.57 -6.80
CA VAL A 151 19.60 -0.25 -7.07
C VAL A 151 18.15 -0.20 -6.60
N TYR A 152 17.82 0.73 -5.70
CA TYR A 152 16.45 0.98 -5.27
C TYR A 152 16.10 2.46 -5.46
N ASN A 153 15.02 2.75 -6.20
CA ASN A 153 14.58 4.10 -6.55
C ASN A 153 15.73 5.00 -7.06
N GLY A 154 16.59 4.43 -7.92
CA GLY A 154 17.74 5.14 -8.49
C GLY A 154 18.92 5.37 -7.53
N LYS A 155 18.86 4.86 -6.30
CA LYS A 155 19.96 4.92 -5.32
C LYS A 155 20.62 3.55 -5.15
N SER A 156 21.93 3.50 -5.26
CA SER A 156 22.72 2.29 -4.95
C SER A 156 22.69 2.02 -3.44
N ARG A 157 22.35 0.80 -3.06
CA ARG A 157 22.47 0.28 -1.69
C ARG A 157 23.34 -0.96 -1.69
N GLU A 158 24.20 -1.07 -0.70
CA GLU A 158 24.99 -2.26 -0.45
C GLU A 158 24.19 -3.25 0.41
N TYR A 159 24.15 -4.50 -0.02
CA TYR A 159 23.49 -5.59 0.69
C TYR A 159 24.54 -6.57 1.19
N SER A 160 24.55 -6.83 2.49
CA SER A 160 25.33 -7.90 3.12
C SER A 160 24.36 -8.94 3.66
N LEU A 161 24.26 -10.08 2.98
CA LEU A 161 23.30 -11.14 3.29
C LEU A 161 24.01 -12.42 3.71
N LYS A 162 23.61 -12.97 4.85
CA LYS A 162 24.11 -14.24 5.38
C LYS A 162 23.07 -15.34 5.23
N LYS A 163 23.53 -16.58 5.35
CA LYS A 163 22.68 -17.77 5.35
C LYS A 163 21.60 -17.67 6.43
N GLU A 164 20.37 -18.05 6.07
CA GLU A 164 19.12 -17.95 6.82
C GLU A 164 18.56 -16.52 7.02
N ASP A 165 19.19 -15.48 6.47
CA ASP A 165 18.61 -14.13 6.51
C ASP A 165 17.29 -14.09 5.72
N ILE A 166 16.27 -13.46 6.29
CA ILE A 166 15.01 -13.16 5.62
C ILE A 166 15.01 -11.67 5.29
N VAL A 167 14.99 -11.33 4.01
CA VAL A 167 15.14 -9.95 3.56
C VAL A 167 14.11 -9.57 2.51
N ILE A 168 13.70 -8.30 2.55
CA ILE A 168 12.80 -7.69 1.58
C ILE A 168 13.66 -7.04 0.51
N LEU A 169 13.55 -7.50 -0.72
CA LEU A 169 14.35 -7.02 -1.84
C LEU A 169 13.45 -6.66 -3.01
N PRO A 170 13.86 -5.70 -3.87
CA PRO A 170 13.21 -5.52 -5.14
C PRO A 170 13.13 -6.84 -5.92
N ARG A 171 12.00 -7.13 -6.57
CA ARG A 171 11.70 -8.38 -7.29
C ARG A 171 12.80 -8.74 -8.29
N SER A 172 13.35 -7.74 -8.98
CA SER A 172 14.48 -7.90 -9.90
C SER A 172 15.74 -8.46 -9.22
N HIS A 173 16.04 -8.04 -7.99
CA HIS A 173 17.16 -8.58 -7.22
C HIS A 173 16.82 -9.96 -6.64
N ALA A 174 15.60 -10.13 -6.11
CA ALA A 174 15.11 -11.40 -5.58
C ALA A 174 15.18 -12.53 -6.63
N GLU A 175 14.68 -12.28 -7.84
CA GLU A 175 14.75 -13.23 -8.96
C GLU A 175 16.17 -13.66 -9.29
N GLY A 176 17.13 -12.72 -9.28
CA GLY A 176 18.54 -13.03 -9.56
C GLY A 176 19.14 -13.98 -8.52
N LEU A 177 18.77 -13.81 -7.25
CA LEU A 177 19.19 -14.70 -6.16
C LEU A 177 18.48 -16.07 -6.22
N CYS A 178 17.20 -16.09 -6.60
CA CYS A 178 16.43 -17.33 -6.75
C CYS A 178 16.89 -18.16 -7.97
N LYS A 179 17.16 -17.53 -9.13
CA LYS A 179 17.71 -18.20 -10.33
C LYS A 179 19.06 -18.86 -10.05
N LYS A 180 19.88 -18.24 -9.20
CA LYS A 180 21.17 -18.79 -8.75
C LYS A 180 21.05 -19.83 -7.65
N LYS A 181 19.83 -20.14 -7.18
CA LYS A 181 19.53 -21.06 -6.07
C LYS A 181 20.26 -20.70 -4.78
N VAL A 182 20.47 -19.40 -4.54
CA VAL A 182 21.09 -18.86 -3.31
C VAL A 182 20.07 -18.23 -2.37
N ALA A 183 18.85 -17.98 -2.83
CA ALA A 183 17.72 -17.57 -2.02
C ALA A 183 16.43 -18.23 -2.54
N ILE A 184 15.40 -18.30 -1.71
CA ILE A 184 14.06 -18.75 -2.10
C ILE A 184 13.06 -17.65 -1.79
N GLU A 185 12.13 -17.42 -2.71
CA GLU A 185 10.99 -16.56 -2.47
C GLU A 185 10.11 -17.19 -1.39
N VAL A 186 9.70 -16.36 -0.43
CA VAL A 186 8.77 -16.75 0.62
C VAL A 186 7.43 -16.15 0.24
N GLU A 187 6.57 -16.99 -0.35
CA GLU A 187 5.16 -16.66 -0.51
C GLU A 187 4.52 -16.66 0.87
N ILE A 188 4.02 -15.49 1.27
CA ILE A 188 3.05 -15.41 2.36
C ILE A 188 1.72 -15.78 1.69
N PRO A 189 1.03 -16.87 2.07
CA PRO A 189 -0.26 -17.20 1.48
C PRO A 189 -1.25 -16.05 1.75
N GLY A 190 -1.52 -15.26 0.71
CA GLY A 190 -2.66 -14.35 0.65
C GLY A 190 -3.91 -15.16 0.31
N GLY A 191 -5.01 -14.86 0.98
CA GLY A 191 -6.28 -15.57 0.81
C GLY A 191 -6.77 -15.56 -0.63
N GLU A 192 -7.25 -16.72 -1.06
CA GLU A 192 -7.96 -16.97 -2.31
C GLU A 192 -9.25 -16.13 -2.36
N ASP A 193 -9.44 -15.37 -3.43
CA ASP A 193 -10.77 -14.98 -3.91
C ASP A 193 -10.98 -15.65 -5.27
N ASP A 194 -11.52 -16.87 -5.23
CA ASP A 194 -12.15 -17.57 -6.36
C ASP A 194 -13.42 -16.81 -6.76
N GLU A 195 -13.36 -15.97 -7.78
CA GLU A 195 -14.54 -15.47 -8.49
C GLU A 195 -14.39 -15.71 -10.00
N ASP A 196 -14.52 -16.98 -10.42
CA ASP A 196 -14.85 -17.33 -11.80
C ASP A 196 -15.79 -18.55 -11.79
N ALA A 197 -17.01 -18.33 -11.31
CA ALA A 197 -18.14 -19.21 -11.55
C ALA A 197 -19.25 -18.41 -12.26
N GLU A 198 -19.69 -18.96 -13.39
CA GLU A 198 -20.88 -18.60 -14.18
C GLU A 198 -20.81 -17.32 -15.03
N ARG A 199 -20.28 -17.49 -16.25
CA ARG A 199 -20.94 -16.96 -17.44
C ARG A 199 -20.51 -17.72 -18.69
N ASP A 200 -21.28 -18.72 -19.05
CA ASP A 200 -21.49 -19.13 -20.44
C ASP A 200 -22.82 -19.90 -20.51
N GLN A 201 -23.90 -19.15 -20.68
CA GLN A 201 -25.13 -19.65 -21.31
C GLN A 201 -25.17 -19.05 -22.72
N ASP A 202 -25.58 -19.90 -23.66
CA ASP A 202 -26.02 -19.59 -25.03
C ASP A 202 -24.97 -19.53 -26.14
N ALA A 203 -24.54 -20.71 -26.60
CA ALA A 203 -24.45 -20.98 -28.03
C ALA A 203 -24.43 -22.49 -28.34
N LEU A 204 -25.58 -23.05 -28.71
CA LEU A 204 -25.80 -24.14 -29.69
C LEU A 204 -27.33 -24.24 -29.86
N PRO A 205 -27.90 -24.54 -31.06
CA PRO A 205 -27.45 -25.61 -31.93
C PRO A 205 -27.59 -25.37 -33.45
N VAL A 206 -26.72 -25.97 -34.27
CA VAL A 206 -27.12 -26.53 -35.58
C VAL A 206 -26.24 -27.75 -35.87
N LEU A 207 -26.83 -28.94 -35.87
CA LEU A 207 -26.31 -30.11 -36.57
C LEU A 207 -27.39 -30.54 -37.58
N GLN A 208 -26.98 -30.69 -38.84
CA GLN A 208 -27.71 -31.45 -39.86
C GLN A 208 -27.45 -32.94 -39.67
#